data_AF-A0AAT9KZF5-F1
#
_entry.id   AF-A0AAT9KZF5-F1
#
_cell.length_a   1.000
_cell.length_b   1.000
_cell.length_c   1.000
_cell.angle_alpha   90.00
_cell.angle_beta   90.00
_cell.angle_gamma   90.00
#
_symmetry.space_group_name_H-M   'P 1'
#
loop_
_entity.id
_entity.type
_entity.pdbx_description
1 polymer ?
#
loop_
_entity_poly.entity_id
_entity_poly.type
_entity_poly.pdbx_seq_one_letter_code
_entity_poly.pdbx_strand_id
1 'polypeptide(L)'
;MNEQEGECKKATVEVTSGDDKGRKFVEVVQPDAPRQLKEGQGVVVAYAPDAPRDLQYSVTDVNRKVPMTLLAAIFALAVVAVGRLRGVMALVALAVSFAVLTLFILPAILQGSNPLVVAVIGASAIMLAALYLCHGVTARTSVAVVGTLISLLLIGLLGSLFIGWASLSGNTDDNTGLIHGLYPDIDMSGLLLAGIIIGSLGVLDDVTVTQTSAVWELHQADPQMGWRGLYRAGIRIGRDHIASVVNTLVLAYAGAALPLLLLFSIAQSSVGTVANSELVAEEIVRTLVGSIGLVASVPVTTVLAALVVSADRPGARTSSSTAAAPARTGRGRRRKA
;
A
#
# COMPACT_ATOMS: atom_id res chain seq x y z
N MET A 1 -24.65 35.43 -11.19
CA MET A 1 -23.43 36.18 -11.48
C MET A 1 -23.24 37.12 -10.29
N ASN A 2 -22.59 36.63 -9.23
CA ASN A 2 -22.34 37.46 -8.05
C ASN A 2 -21.14 38.34 -8.38
N GLU A 3 -21.34 39.66 -8.46
CA GLU A 3 -20.25 40.62 -8.38
C GLU A 3 -19.53 40.38 -7.05
N GLN A 4 -18.29 39.87 -7.13
CA GLN A 4 -17.47 39.65 -5.96
C GLN A 4 -16.92 41.00 -5.48
N GLU A 5 -17.59 41.56 -4.47
CA GLU A 5 -17.08 42.71 -3.70
C GLU A 5 -15.91 42.25 -2.81
N GLY A 6 -14.68 42.35 -3.32
CA GLY A 6 -13.49 42.17 -2.51
C GLY A 6 -12.30 42.92 -3.08
N GLU A 7 -11.54 43.61 -2.22
CA GLU A 7 -10.34 44.33 -2.66
C GLU A 7 -9.21 43.35 -3.00
N CYS A 8 -8.68 43.44 -4.21
CA CYS A 8 -7.47 42.73 -4.62
C CYS A 8 -6.30 43.16 -3.73
N LYS A 9 -5.65 42.19 -3.09
CA LYS A 9 -4.46 42.45 -2.28
C LYS A 9 -3.23 42.44 -3.16
N LYS A 10 -2.22 43.24 -2.81
CA LYS A 10 -0.92 43.25 -3.46
C LYS A 10 0.12 42.72 -2.48
N ALA A 11 0.84 41.68 -2.87
CA ALA A 11 1.97 41.16 -2.12
C ALA A 11 3.26 41.53 -2.85
N THR A 12 4.21 42.16 -2.14
CA THR A 12 5.56 42.36 -2.68
C THR A 12 6.39 41.13 -2.36
N VAL A 13 6.84 40.43 -3.40
CA VAL A 13 7.59 39.18 -3.27
C VAL A 13 9.05 39.44 -3.65
N GLU A 14 9.97 38.94 -2.82
CA GLU A 14 11.41 39.01 -3.07
C GLU A 14 11.95 37.62 -3.44
N VAL A 15 12.70 37.55 -4.53
CA VAL A 15 13.38 36.33 -4.97
C VAL A 15 14.57 36.07 -4.03
N THR A 16 14.55 34.97 -3.29
CA THR A 16 15.56 34.67 -2.25
C THR A 16 16.64 33.69 -2.69
N SER A 17 16.51 33.10 -3.88
CA SER A 17 17.43 32.09 -4.42
C SER A 17 17.46 32.12 -5.96
N GLY A 18 18.54 31.62 -6.56
CA GLY A 18 18.75 31.64 -8.02
C GLY A 18 19.50 32.89 -8.49
N ASP A 19 19.61 33.05 -9.81
CA ASP A 19 20.42 34.09 -10.44
C ASP A 19 19.87 35.51 -10.22
N ASP A 20 18.55 35.63 -10.05
CA ASP A 20 17.82 36.89 -9.83
C ASP A 20 17.59 37.20 -8.33
N LYS A 21 18.41 36.66 -7.44
CA LYS A 21 18.27 36.89 -6.00
C LYS A 21 18.28 38.39 -5.65
N GLY A 22 17.32 38.81 -4.84
CA GLY A 22 17.10 40.21 -4.43
C GLY A 22 16.12 40.97 -5.34
N ARG A 23 15.74 40.41 -6.49
CA ARG A 23 14.69 40.99 -7.34
C ARG A 23 13.35 40.97 -6.61
N LYS A 24 12.59 42.07 -6.74
CA LYS A 24 11.24 42.19 -6.21
C LYS A 24 10.23 42.31 -7.33
N PHE A 25 9.06 41.72 -7.14
CA PHE A 25 7.91 41.87 -8.02
C PHE A 25 6.63 41.92 -7.18
N VAL A 26 5.55 42.42 -7.78
CA VAL A 26 4.25 42.53 -7.13
C VAL A 26 3.35 41.42 -7.64
N GLU A 27 2.89 40.58 -6.73
CA GLU A 27 1.87 39.57 -6.99
C GLU A 27 0.50 40.14 -6.58
N VAL A 28 -0.51 40.01 -7.45
CA VAL A 28 -1.88 40.39 -7.14
C VAL A 28 -2.66 39.17 -6.67
N VAL A 29 -3.16 39.21 -5.44
CA VAL A 29 -3.92 38.11 -4.82
C VAL A 29 -5.41 38.47 -4.83
N GLN A 30 -6.20 37.64 -5.49
CA GLN A 30 -7.66 37.82 -5.55
C GLN A 30 -8.31 37.50 -4.19
N PRO A 31 -9.43 38.16 -3.83
CA PRO A 31 -10.10 37.96 -2.54
C PRO A 31 -10.57 36.52 -2.32
N ASP A 32 -11.03 35.86 -3.37
CA ASP A 32 -11.55 34.48 -3.39
C ASP A 32 -10.48 33.44 -3.75
N ALA A 33 -9.23 33.88 -3.95
CA ALA A 33 -8.14 32.97 -4.24
C ALA A 33 -8.05 31.91 -3.11
N PRO A 34 -8.03 30.61 -3.44
CA PRO A 34 -7.96 29.55 -2.44
C PRO A 34 -6.68 29.61 -1.60
N ARG A 35 -5.66 30.32 -2.09
CA ARG A 35 -4.44 30.63 -1.36
C ARG A 35 -4.35 32.13 -1.08
N GLN A 36 -4.37 32.46 0.20
CA GLN A 36 -4.05 33.80 0.70
C GLN A 36 -2.59 33.81 1.19
N LEU A 37 -1.84 34.87 0.86
CA LEU A 37 -0.44 35.03 1.29
C LEU A 37 -0.37 35.81 2.61
N LYS A 38 0.60 35.45 3.46
CA LYS A 38 0.91 36.15 4.70
C LYS A 38 2.32 36.75 4.65
N GLU A 39 2.52 37.85 5.38
CA GLU A 39 3.87 38.44 5.51
C GLU A 39 4.85 37.43 6.14
N GLY A 40 6.08 37.41 5.62
CA GLY A 40 7.12 36.48 6.03
C GLY A 40 6.96 35.04 5.51
N GLN A 41 5.91 34.74 4.74
CA GLN A 41 5.71 33.41 4.17
C GLN A 41 6.66 33.15 3.00
N GLY A 42 7.37 32.02 3.05
CA GLY A 42 8.14 31.56 1.89
C GLY A 42 7.21 31.11 0.75
N VAL A 43 7.52 31.53 -0.48
CA VAL A 43 6.79 31.17 -1.69
C VAL A 43 7.68 30.49 -2.72
N VAL A 44 7.07 29.78 -3.66
CA VAL A 44 7.68 29.20 -4.85
C VAL A 44 7.24 30.08 -6.02
N VAL A 45 8.20 30.49 -6.84
CA VAL A 45 7.97 31.38 -7.97
C VAL A 45 8.33 30.66 -9.26
N ALA A 46 7.51 30.84 -10.30
CA ALA A 46 7.89 30.49 -11.66
C ALA A 46 8.71 31.62 -12.27
N TYR A 47 9.64 31.26 -13.15
CA TYR A 47 10.42 32.21 -13.93
C TYR A 47 10.19 31.96 -15.43
N ALA A 48 9.79 33.00 -16.15
CA ALA A 48 9.61 32.99 -17.59
C ALA A 48 10.62 33.96 -18.24
N PRO A 49 11.76 33.47 -18.77
CA PRO A 49 12.85 34.34 -19.22
C PRO A 49 12.45 35.27 -20.38
N ASP A 50 11.58 34.79 -21.27
CA ASP A 50 11.16 35.52 -22.48
C ASP A 50 10.02 36.52 -22.22
N ALA A 51 9.48 36.56 -21.01
CA ALA A 51 8.42 37.51 -20.65
C ALA A 51 8.98 38.93 -20.45
N PRO A 52 8.15 39.98 -20.62
CA PRO A 52 8.49 41.34 -20.20
C PRO A 52 8.94 41.37 -18.74
N ARG A 53 9.89 42.25 -18.40
CA ARG A 53 10.56 42.27 -17.09
C ARG A 53 9.59 42.24 -15.90
N ASP A 54 8.44 42.90 -16.00
CA ASP A 54 7.49 42.95 -14.88
C ASP A 54 6.63 41.68 -14.74
N LEU A 55 6.68 40.78 -15.72
CA LEU A 55 5.91 39.53 -15.81
C LEU A 55 6.78 38.26 -15.80
N GLN A 56 8.10 38.41 -15.67
CA GLN A 56 9.02 37.26 -15.66
C GLN A 56 8.87 36.39 -14.41
N TYR A 57 8.26 36.91 -13.35
CA TYR A 57 8.01 36.17 -12.12
C TYR A 57 6.53 36.16 -11.76
N SER A 58 6.07 35.01 -11.30
CA SER A 58 4.75 34.84 -10.70
C SER A 58 4.82 33.83 -9.57
N VAL A 59 3.98 34.02 -8.55
CA VAL A 59 3.87 33.05 -7.45
C VAL A 59 3.09 31.83 -7.91
N THR A 60 3.73 30.65 -7.89
CA THR A 60 3.06 29.39 -8.25
C THR A 60 2.64 28.58 -7.04
N ASP A 61 3.39 28.64 -5.93
CA ASP A 61 3.03 27.94 -4.70
C ASP A 61 3.66 28.52 -3.43
N VAL A 62 3.41 27.90 -2.28
CA VAL A 62 4.00 28.25 -0.99
C VAL A 62 5.07 27.24 -0.59
N ASN A 63 6.13 27.72 0.04
CA ASN A 63 7.22 26.87 0.50
C ASN A 63 6.79 26.08 1.74
N ARG A 64 6.53 24.78 1.56
CA ARG A 64 6.15 23.85 2.64
C ARG A 64 7.34 23.02 3.17
N LYS A 65 8.59 23.34 2.80
CA LYS A 65 9.78 22.55 3.19
C LYS A 65 9.86 22.35 4.71
N VAL A 66 9.71 23.43 5.49
CA VAL A 66 9.80 23.37 6.97
C VAL A 66 8.69 22.51 7.60
N PRO A 67 7.38 22.76 7.38
CA PRO A 67 6.34 21.93 8.00
C PRO A 67 6.39 20.47 7.54
N MET A 68 6.73 20.20 6.28
CA MET A 68 6.85 18.82 5.77
C MET A 68 8.04 18.08 6.38
N THR A 69 9.21 18.72 6.46
CA THR A 69 10.39 18.11 7.09
C THR A 69 10.20 17.89 8.59
N LEU A 70 9.55 18.83 9.28
CA LEU A 70 9.19 18.66 10.69
C LEU A 70 8.23 17.48 10.91
N LEU A 71 7.18 17.36 10.10
CA LEU A 71 6.23 16.26 10.21
C LEU A 71 6.89 14.91 9.90
N ALA A 72 7.74 14.86 8.86
CA ALA A 72 8.52 13.67 8.53
C ALA A 72 9.47 13.27 9.67
N ALA A 73 10.12 14.23 10.32
CA ALA A 73 10.99 13.99 11.47
C ALA A 73 10.19 13.47 12.67
N ILE A 74 9.03 14.05 12.99
CA ILE A 74 8.14 13.57 14.06
C ILE A 74 7.71 12.12 13.80
N PHE A 75 7.28 11.82 12.57
CA PHE A 75 6.89 10.48 12.17
C PHE A 75 8.06 9.48 12.33
N ALA A 76 9.24 9.82 11.80
CA ALA A 76 10.43 8.98 11.91
C ALA A 76 10.83 8.72 13.37
N LEU A 77 10.81 9.77 14.21
CA LEU A 77 11.10 9.65 15.64
C LEU A 77 10.08 8.76 16.35
N ALA A 78 8.79 8.90 16.07
CA ALA A 78 7.76 8.05 16.65
C ALA A 78 7.95 6.58 16.27
N VAL A 79 8.20 6.29 14.99
CA VAL A 79 8.45 4.93 14.49
C VAL A 79 9.69 4.32 15.14
N VAL A 80 10.79 5.07 15.26
CA VAL A 80 12.03 4.58 15.88
C VAL A 80 11.87 4.45 17.39
N ALA A 81 11.15 5.35 18.06
CA ALA A 81 10.91 5.27 19.50
C ALA A 81 10.12 4.01 19.88
N VAL A 82 9.08 3.67 19.11
CA VAL A 82 8.24 2.49 19.35
C VAL A 82 8.89 1.20 18.82
N GLY A 83 9.39 1.22 17.58
CA GLY A 83 9.92 0.06 16.87
C GLY A 83 11.41 -0.22 17.08
N ARG A 84 12.18 0.70 17.68
CA ARG A 84 13.63 0.62 17.85
C ARG A 84 14.34 0.34 16.52
N LEU A 85 15.26 -0.65 16.49
CA LEU A 85 15.95 -1.07 15.26
C LEU A 85 14.98 -1.55 14.16
N ARG A 86 13.87 -2.20 14.53
CA ARG A 86 12.85 -2.60 13.54
C ARG A 86 12.14 -1.37 12.96
N GLY A 87 11.95 -0.33 13.78
CA GLY A 87 11.46 0.96 13.32
C GLY A 87 12.40 1.61 12.30
N VAL A 88 13.71 1.58 12.54
CA VAL A 88 14.71 2.05 11.56
C VAL A 88 14.62 1.24 10.26
N MET A 89 14.55 -0.09 10.34
CA MET A 89 14.41 -0.94 9.15
C MET A 89 13.11 -0.67 8.38
N ALA A 90 12.01 -0.38 9.07
CA ALA A 90 10.76 0.02 8.42
C ALA A 90 10.89 1.34 7.66
N LEU A 91 11.63 2.33 8.20
CA LEU A 91 11.90 3.58 7.48
C LEU A 91 12.81 3.37 6.26
N VAL A 92 13.81 2.50 6.37
CA VAL A 92 14.66 2.13 5.22
C VAL A 92 13.85 1.39 4.17
N ALA A 93 12.98 0.45 4.57
CA ALA A 93 12.07 -0.24 3.67
C ALA A 93 11.16 0.75 2.94
N LEU A 94 10.58 1.73 3.65
CA LEU A 94 9.77 2.78 3.04
C LEU A 94 10.56 3.61 2.01
N ALA A 95 11.82 3.96 2.32
CA ALA A 95 12.69 4.67 1.38
C ALA A 95 13.01 3.82 0.14
N VAL A 96 13.25 2.51 0.30
CA VAL A 96 13.44 1.58 -0.81
C VAL A 96 12.16 1.48 -1.65
N SER A 97 10.99 1.39 -1.04
CA SER A 97 9.70 1.38 -1.75
C SER A 97 9.53 2.62 -2.62
N PHE A 98 9.83 3.80 -2.05
CA PHE A 98 9.77 5.06 -2.78
C PHE A 98 10.81 5.13 -3.90
N ALA A 99 12.02 4.61 -3.69
CA ALA A 99 13.06 4.52 -4.72
C ALA A 99 12.63 3.61 -5.88
N VAL A 100 12.02 2.45 -5.60
CA VAL A 100 11.51 1.57 -6.67
C VAL A 100 10.36 2.24 -7.44
N LEU A 101 9.47 2.96 -6.75
CA LEU A 101 8.40 3.72 -7.42
C LEU A 101 8.94 4.80 -8.35
N THR A 102 9.88 5.61 -7.86
CA THR A 102 10.36 6.81 -8.56
C THR A 102 11.48 6.54 -9.58
N LEU A 103 12.33 5.55 -9.33
CA LEU A 103 13.49 5.24 -10.17
C LEU A 103 13.27 4.05 -11.10
N PHE A 104 12.24 3.23 -10.88
CA PHE A 104 11.93 2.07 -11.71
C PHE A 104 10.51 2.11 -12.28
N ILE A 105 9.46 2.10 -11.45
CA ILE A 105 8.07 1.96 -11.92
C ILE A 105 7.67 3.14 -12.82
N LEU A 106 7.79 4.38 -12.33
CA LEU A 106 7.38 5.56 -13.07
C LEU A 106 8.21 5.75 -14.37
N PRO A 107 9.55 5.68 -14.35
CA PRO A 107 10.34 5.76 -15.59
C PRO A 107 10.01 4.66 -16.60
N ALA A 108 9.78 3.41 -16.16
CA ALA A 108 9.45 2.31 -17.07
C ALA A 108 8.10 2.52 -17.77
N ILE A 109 7.10 3.03 -17.06
CA ILE A 109 5.78 3.39 -17.63
C ILE A 109 5.94 4.53 -18.64
N LEU A 110 6.70 5.58 -18.30
CA LEU A 110 6.95 6.71 -19.21
C LEU A 110 7.73 6.30 -20.47
N GLN A 111 8.52 5.23 -20.41
CA GLN A 111 9.21 4.66 -21.56
C GLN A 111 8.33 3.71 -22.41
N GLY A 112 7.03 3.64 -22.13
CA GLY A 112 6.06 2.83 -22.88
C GLY A 112 6.00 1.36 -22.49
N SER A 113 6.60 0.97 -21.35
CA SER A 113 6.45 -0.41 -20.84
C SER A 113 5.02 -0.65 -20.37
N ASN A 114 4.54 -1.89 -20.51
CA ASN A 114 3.22 -2.27 -20.06
C ASN A 114 3.05 -2.01 -18.53
N PRO A 115 2.13 -1.13 -18.10
CA PRO A 115 2.02 -0.73 -16.70
C PRO A 115 1.69 -1.88 -15.75
N LEU A 116 0.90 -2.87 -16.18
CA LEU A 116 0.59 -4.06 -15.38
C LEU A 116 1.85 -4.87 -15.08
N VAL A 117 2.65 -5.18 -16.11
CA VAL A 117 3.88 -5.97 -15.94
C VAL A 117 4.87 -5.22 -15.03
N VAL A 118 5.03 -3.92 -15.25
CA VAL A 118 5.90 -3.07 -14.43
C VAL A 118 5.41 -3.06 -12.97
N ALA A 119 4.11 -2.95 -12.74
CA ALA A 119 3.54 -2.95 -11.40
C ALA A 119 3.73 -4.29 -10.68
N VAL A 120 3.54 -5.42 -11.37
CA VAL A 120 3.76 -6.75 -10.76
C VAL A 120 5.22 -6.93 -10.37
N ILE A 121 6.16 -6.58 -11.26
CA ILE A 121 7.60 -6.69 -10.99
C ILE A 121 8.00 -5.73 -9.87
N GLY A 122 7.58 -4.47 -9.97
CA GLY A 122 7.87 -3.42 -9.00
C GLY A 122 7.29 -3.71 -7.62
N ALA A 123 6.03 -4.09 -7.53
CA ALA A 123 5.38 -4.49 -6.28
C ALA A 123 6.06 -5.70 -5.66
N SER A 124 6.44 -6.70 -6.47
CA SER A 124 7.19 -7.87 -5.98
C SER A 124 8.57 -7.46 -5.44
N ALA A 125 9.28 -6.55 -6.11
CA ALA A 125 10.57 -6.05 -5.66
C ALA A 125 10.45 -5.25 -4.34
N ILE A 126 9.45 -4.36 -4.26
CA ILE A 126 9.13 -3.58 -3.05
C ILE A 126 8.86 -4.53 -1.89
N MET A 127 7.96 -5.49 -2.10
CA MET A 127 7.57 -6.48 -1.11
C MET A 127 8.76 -7.31 -0.62
N LEU A 128 9.55 -7.89 -1.53
CA LEU A 128 10.73 -8.69 -1.18
C LEU A 128 11.73 -7.88 -0.35
N ALA A 129 12.02 -6.65 -0.78
CA ALA A 129 12.93 -5.78 -0.06
C ALA A 129 12.38 -5.42 1.34
N ALA A 130 11.13 -4.98 1.42
CA ALA A 130 10.50 -4.56 2.67
C ALA A 130 10.41 -5.73 3.68
N LEU A 131 9.90 -6.87 3.25
CA LEU A 131 9.69 -8.03 4.13
C LEU A 131 10.99 -8.57 4.70
N TYR A 132 12.00 -8.81 3.85
CA TYR A 132 13.26 -9.36 4.33
C TYR A 132 14.10 -8.35 5.12
N LEU A 133 13.98 -7.05 4.83
CA LEU A 133 14.66 -6.02 5.61
C LEU A 133 14.05 -5.87 7.01
N CYS A 134 12.73 -5.90 7.12
CA CYS A 134 12.03 -5.72 8.39
C CYS A 134 12.02 -6.98 9.27
N HIS A 135 11.88 -8.16 8.66
CA HIS A 135 11.64 -9.42 9.40
C HIS A 135 12.80 -10.42 9.31
N GLY A 136 13.82 -10.14 8.48
CA GLY A 136 14.95 -11.03 8.25
C GLY A 136 14.59 -12.25 7.40
N VAL A 137 15.61 -13.02 7.00
CA VAL A 137 15.45 -14.22 6.17
C VAL A 137 15.08 -15.40 7.06
N THR A 138 13.79 -15.74 7.10
CA THR A 138 13.26 -16.86 7.87
C THR A 138 12.15 -17.57 7.10
N ALA A 139 11.88 -18.84 7.43
CA ALA A 139 10.74 -19.58 6.87
C ALA A 139 9.41 -18.85 7.10
N ARG A 140 9.29 -18.14 8.24
CA ARG A 140 8.17 -17.26 8.57
C ARG A 140 8.04 -16.16 7.51
N THR A 141 9.09 -15.37 7.31
CA THR A 141 9.09 -14.28 6.32
C THR A 141 8.81 -14.80 4.91
N SER A 142 9.42 -15.92 4.51
CA SER A 142 9.21 -16.49 3.18
C SER A 142 7.78 -16.99 2.96
N VAL A 143 7.10 -17.52 3.98
CA VAL A 143 5.68 -17.85 3.88
C VAL A 143 4.82 -16.61 3.68
N ALA A 144 5.10 -15.52 4.42
CA ALA A 144 4.40 -14.25 4.23
C ALA A 144 4.57 -13.76 2.78
N VAL A 145 5.81 -13.73 2.27
CA VAL A 145 6.13 -13.39 0.87
C VAL A 145 5.29 -14.19 -0.13
N VAL A 146 5.25 -15.52 0.00
CA VAL A 146 4.49 -16.37 -0.93
C VAL A 146 2.98 -16.10 -0.83
N GLY A 147 2.46 -15.90 0.39
CA GLY A 147 1.08 -15.50 0.62
C GLY A 147 0.73 -14.18 -0.08
N THR A 148 1.59 -13.17 0.07
CA THR A 148 1.43 -11.86 -0.59
C THR A 148 1.46 -11.99 -2.10
N LEU A 149 2.39 -12.76 -2.68
CA LEU A 149 2.49 -12.95 -4.13
C LEU A 149 1.24 -13.62 -4.71
N ILE A 150 0.72 -14.66 -4.04
CA ILE A 150 -0.52 -15.33 -4.48
C ILE A 150 -1.70 -14.35 -4.43
N SER A 151 -1.79 -13.53 -3.38
CA SER A 151 -2.84 -12.50 -3.28
C SER A 151 -2.69 -11.39 -4.31
N LEU A 152 -1.47 -10.91 -4.59
CA LEU A 152 -1.22 -9.93 -5.65
C LEU A 152 -1.57 -10.47 -7.02
N LEU A 153 -1.27 -11.74 -7.29
CA LEU A 153 -1.65 -12.41 -8.54
C LEU A 153 -3.18 -12.47 -8.67
N LEU A 154 -3.90 -12.81 -7.59
CA LEU A 154 -5.36 -12.79 -7.57
C LEU A 154 -5.91 -11.38 -7.83
N ILE A 155 -5.34 -10.35 -7.20
CA ILE A 155 -5.72 -8.95 -7.41
C ILE A 155 -5.47 -8.53 -8.86
N GLY A 156 -4.31 -8.87 -9.43
CA GLY A 156 -3.99 -8.58 -10.83
C GLY A 156 -4.97 -9.25 -11.80
N LEU A 157 -5.32 -10.52 -11.55
CA LEU A 157 -6.26 -11.27 -12.37
C LEU A 157 -7.69 -10.71 -12.28
N LEU A 158 -8.19 -10.50 -11.06
CA LEU A 158 -9.51 -9.94 -10.85
C LEU A 158 -9.59 -8.49 -11.36
N GLY A 159 -8.57 -7.68 -11.09
CA GLY A 159 -8.49 -6.31 -11.58
C GLY A 159 -8.51 -6.25 -13.09
N SER A 160 -7.67 -7.02 -13.79
CA SER A 160 -7.67 -7.11 -15.25
C SER A 160 -9.04 -7.54 -15.80
N LEU A 161 -9.67 -8.55 -15.18
CA LEU A 161 -10.98 -9.03 -15.59
C LEU A 161 -12.06 -7.95 -15.43
N PHE A 162 -12.18 -7.35 -14.25
CA PHE A 162 -13.25 -6.40 -13.94
C PHE A 162 -13.04 -5.03 -14.59
N ILE A 163 -11.79 -4.57 -14.79
CA ILE A 163 -11.49 -3.37 -15.59
C ILE A 163 -11.95 -3.57 -17.04
N GLY A 164 -11.58 -4.70 -17.65
CA GLY A 164 -12.01 -5.01 -19.01
C GLY A 164 -13.53 -5.20 -19.13
N TRP A 165 -14.14 -5.89 -18.17
CA TRP A 165 -15.57 -6.20 -18.21
C TRP A 165 -16.46 -4.98 -17.93
N ALA A 166 -16.02 -4.06 -17.07
CA ALA A 166 -16.69 -2.79 -16.81
C ALA A 166 -16.31 -1.69 -17.84
N SER A 167 -15.49 -2.01 -18.84
CA SER A 167 -15.00 -1.06 -19.86
C SER A 167 -14.34 0.19 -19.25
N LEU A 168 -13.58 0.02 -18.17
CA LEU A 168 -12.89 1.15 -17.53
C LEU A 168 -11.68 1.56 -18.36
N SER A 169 -11.67 2.81 -18.81
CA SER A 169 -10.56 3.40 -19.55
C SER A 169 -9.39 3.78 -18.63
N GLY A 170 -9.68 4.09 -17.36
CA GLY A 170 -8.69 4.61 -16.41
C GLY A 170 -8.32 6.07 -16.64
N ASN A 171 -9.04 6.77 -17.54
CA ASN A 171 -8.86 8.19 -17.81
C ASN A 171 -10.02 9.01 -17.23
N THR A 172 -10.04 9.15 -15.90
CA THR A 172 -11.20 9.63 -15.16
C THR A 172 -11.03 11.00 -14.50
N ASP A 173 -9.81 11.56 -14.47
CA ASP A 173 -9.54 12.89 -13.90
C ASP A 173 -8.63 13.77 -14.78
N ASP A 174 -8.43 15.02 -14.36
CA ASP A 174 -7.60 16.00 -15.08
C ASP A 174 -6.14 15.53 -15.22
N ASN A 175 -5.60 14.80 -14.24
CA ASN A 175 -4.23 14.31 -14.28
C ASN A 175 -4.11 13.18 -15.31
N THR A 176 -5.02 12.20 -15.28
CA THR A 176 -5.02 11.11 -16.27
C THR A 176 -5.26 11.67 -17.66
N GLY A 177 -6.12 12.69 -17.80
CA GLY A 177 -6.37 13.37 -19.07
C GLY A 177 -5.12 14.07 -19.62
N LEU A 178 -4.39 14.76 -18.76
CA LEU A 178 -3.11 15.39 -19.12
C LEU A 178 -2.04 14.35 -19.48
N ILE A 179 -1.93 13.26 -18.73
CA ILE A 179 -0.99 12.18 -19.07
C ILE A 179 -1.36 11.60 -20.44
N HIS A 180 -2.64 11.37 -20.74
CA HIS A 180 -3.06 10.85 -22.04
C HIS A 180 -2.73 11.81 -23.18
N GLY A 181 -2.92 13.11 -22.96
CA GLY A 181 -2.60 14.14 -23.95
C GLY A 181 -1.10 14.29 -24.21
N LEU A 182 -0.26 14.16 -23.17
CA LEU A 182 1.20 14.31 -23.28
C LEU A 182 1.92 13.00 -23.67
N TYR A 183 1.37 11.85 -23.28
CA TYR A 183 1.91 10.51 -23.48
C TYR A 183 0.80 9.55 -23.93
N PRO A 184 0.34 9.66 -25.20
CA PRO A 184 -0.81 8.91 -25.69
C PRO A 184 -0.58 7.39 -25.76
N ASP A 185 0.67 6.94 -25.80
CA ASP A 185 1.05 5.53 -25.86
C ASP A 185 0.95 4.81 -24.51
N ILE A 186 0.71 5.53 -23.41
CA ILE A 186 0.52 4.93 -22.09
C ILE A 186 -0.88 4.33 -22.00
N ASP A 187 -0.94 3.02 -21.71
CA ASP A 187 -2.18 2.31 -21.41
C ASP A 187 -2.75 2.76 -20.06
N MET A 188 -3.79 3.60 -20.10
CA MET A 188 -4.45 4.14 -18.90
C MET A 188 -5.18 3.09 -18.08
N SER A 189 -5.77 2.09 -18.73
CA SER A 189 -6.44 0.98 -18.04
C SER A 189 -5.41 0.11 -17.31
N GLY A 190 -4.25 -0.08 -17.91
CA GLY A 190 -3.08 -0.69 -17.28
C GLY A 190 -2.53 0.15 -16.12
N LEU A 191 -2.49 1.48 -16.25
CA LEU A 191 -2.04 2.39 -15.19
C LEU A 191 -2.98 2.36 -13.97
N LEU A 192 -4.30 2.31 -14.21
CA LEU A 192 -5.29 2.04 -13.18
C LEU A 192 -4.98 0.70 -12.47
N LEU A 193 -4.81 -0.38 -13.21
CA LEU A 193 -4.50 -1.70 -12.64
C LEU A 193 -3.20 -1.69 -11.84
N ALA A 194 -2.17 -0.98 -12.32
CA ALA A 194 -0.92 -0.76 -11.59
C ALA A 194 -1.17 -0.07 -10.25
N GLY A 195 -2.01 0.97 -10.23
CA GLY A 195 -2.44 1.64 -9.01
C GLY A 195 -3.15 0.70 -8.01
N ILE A 196 -4.03 -0.19 -8.50
CA ILE A 196 -4.70 -1.19 -7.65
C ILE A 196 -3.68 -2.14 -7.01
N ILE A 197 -2.73 -2.66 -7.78
CA ILE A 197 -1.70 -3.62 -7.32
C ILE A 197 -0.79 -2.95 -6.28
N ILE A 198 -0.23 -1.78 -6.60
CA ILE A 198 0.69 -1.06 -5.73
C ILE A 198 -0.03 -0.59 -4.45
N GLY A 199 -1.25 -0.07 -4.57
CA GLY A 199 -2.05 0.36 -3.42
C GLY A 199 -2.42 -0.80 -2.48
N SER A 200 -2.70 -1.98 -3.04
CA SER A 200 -3.05 -3.16 -2.24
C SER A 200 -1.85 -3.79 -1.53
N LEU A 201 -0.64 -3.64 -2.07
CA LEU A 201 0.58 -4.27 -1.54
C LEU A 201 0.81 -3.94 -0.06
N GLY A 202 0.68 -2.68 0.33
CA GLY A 202 0.96 -2.25 1.71
C GLY A 202 0.06 -2.93 2.75
N VAL A 203 -1.21 -3.16 2.39
CA VAL A 203 -2.18 -3.81 3.27
C VAL A 203 -1.97 -5.33 3.30
N LEU A 204 -1.59 -5.92 2.16
CA LEU A 204 -1.29 -7.35 2.08
C LEU A 204 -0.06 -7.73 2.91
N ASP A 205 0.96 -6.87 2.93
CA ASP A 205 2.15 -7.09 3.76
C ASP A 205 1.77 -7.25 5.24
N ASP A 206 1.02 -6.30 5.79
CA ASP A 206 0.55 -6.34 7.18
C ASP A 206 -0.25 -7.62 7.50
N VAL A 207 -1.22 -7.96 6.64
CA VAL A 207 -2.07 -9.13 6.88
C VAL A 207 -1.27 -10.42 6.80
N THR A 208 -0.45 -10.61 5.77
CA THR A 208 0.30 -11.85 5.57
C THR A 208 1.35 -12.07 6.66
N VAL A 209 2.06 -11.02 7.09
CA VAL A 209 3.02 -11.07 8.21
C VAL A 209 2.30 -11.40 9.51
N THR A 210 1.21 -10.71 9.80
CA THR A 210 0.45 -10.91 11.04
C THR A 210 -0.15 -12.30 11.11
N GLN A 211 -0.74 -12.78 10.02
CA GLN A 211 -1.30 -14.15 9.95
C GLN A 211 -0.22 -15.21 10.11
N THR A 212 0.90 -15.06 9.40
CA THR A 212 2.04 -15.97 9.52
C THR A 212 2.55 -15.97 10.97
N SER A 213 2.74 -14.81 11.57
CA SER A 213 3.20 -14.69 12.96
C SER A 213 2.24 -15.38 13.94
N ALA A 214 0.92 -15.17 13.79
CA ALA A 214 -0.08 -15.81 14.64
C ALA A 214 0.01 -17.34 14.56
N VAL A 215 0.16 -17.92 13.37
CA VAL A 215 0.31 -19.38 13.21
C VAL A 215 1.60 -19.91 13.84
N TRP A 216 2.70 -19.16 13.72
CA TRP A 216 3.97 -19.52 14.37
C TRP A 216 3.89 -19.46 15.90
N GLU A 217 3.19 -18.48 16.46
CA GLU A 217 2.97 -18.38 17.91
C GLU A 217 2.05 -19.50 18.42
N LEU A 218 1.00 -19.87 17.66
CA LEU A 218 0.15 -21.02 17.98
C LEU A 218 0.94 -22.33 18.00
N HIS A 219 1.86 -22.53 17.04
CA HIS A 219 2.71 -23.72 17.03
C HIS A 219 3.75 -23.73 18.16
N GLN A 220 4.32 -22.57 18.52
CA GLN A 220 5.22 -22.47 19.67
C GLN A 220 4.49 -22.77 20.99
N ALA A 221 3.23 -22.35 21.12
CA ALA A 221 2.40 -22.62 22.30
C ALA A 221 1.99 -24.10 22.42
N ASP A 222 1.70 -24.78 21.31
CA ASP A 222 1.44 -26.22 21.27
C ASP A 222 2.13 -26.88 20.07
N PRO A 223 3.38 -27.37 20.26
CA PRO A 223 4.14 -28.01 19.19
C PRO A 223 3.55 -29.35 18.71
N GLN A 224 2.65 -29.97 19.49
CA GLN A 224 2.00 -31.22 19.11
C GLN A 224 0.82 -30.97 18.16
N MET A 225 0.28 -29.76 18.13
CA MET A 225 -0.82 -29.38 17.25
C MET A 225 -0.45 -29.63 15.78
N GLY A 226 -1.27 -30.43 15.09
CA GLY A 226 -1.10 -30.67 13.66
C GLY A 226 -1.53 -29.47 12.80
N TRP A 227 -1.07 -29.45 11.55
CA TRP A 227 -1.39 -28.39 10.58
C TRP A 227 -2.89 -28.08 10.47
N ARG A 228 -3.77 -29.08 10.59
CA ARG A 228 -5.23 -28.88 10.58
C ARG A 228 -5.72 -28.10 11.80
N GLY A 229 -5.14 -28.35 12.97
CA GLY A 229 -5.43 -27.64 14.20
C GLY A 229 -4.96 -26.19 14.11
N LEU A 230 -3.71 -26.00 13.67
CA LEU A 230 -3.11 -24.68 13.43
C LEU A 230 -3.93 -23.88 12.42
N TYR A 231 -4.33 -24.49 11.30
CA TYR A 231 -5.16 -23.83 10.29
C TYR A 231 -6.52 -23.39 10.87
N ARG A 232 -7.23 -24.27 11.59
CA ARG A 232 -8.52 -23.92 12.20
C ARG A 232 -8.37 -22.80 13.23
N ALA A 233 -7.31 -22.80 14.02
CA ALA A 233 -7.03 -21.77 15.02
C ALA A 233 -6.64 -20.44 14.35
N GLY A 234 -5.71 -20.47 13.40
CA GLY A 234 -5.28 -19.31 12.63
C GLY A 234 -6.43 -18.65 11.86
N ILE A 235 -7.28 -19.42 11.19
CA ILE A 235 -8.46 -18.88 10.49
C ILE A 235 -9.42 -18.15 11.43
N ARG A 236 -9.59 -18.60 12.68
CA ARG A 236 -10.45 -17.89 13.64
C ARG A 236 -9.88 -16.50 13.94
N ILE A 237 -8.58 -16.41 14.20
CA ILE A 237 -7.87 -15.13 14.42
C ILE A 237 -7.97 -14.26 13.16
N GLY A 238 -7.70 -14.84 11.99
CA GLY A 238 -7.72 -14.14 10.72
C GLY A 238 -9.10 -13.59 10.38
N ARG A 239 -10.19 -14.30 10.68
CA ARG A 239 -11.56 -13.83 10.41
C ARG A 239 -11.90 -12.55 11.16
N ASP A 240 -11.51 -12.45 12.43
CA ASP A 240 -11.75 -11.26 13.24
C ASP A 240 -10.94 -10.07 12.67
N HIS A 241 -9.72 -10.32 12.20
CA HIS A 241 -8.88 -9.31 11.56
C HIS A 241 -9.46 -8.82 10.22
N ILE A 242 -9.95 -9.72 9.37
CA ILE A 242 -10.54 -9.39 8.05
C ILE A 242 -11.66 -8.35 8.20
N ALA A 243 -12.58 -8.58 9.13
CA ALA A 243 -13.72 -7.69 9.32
C ALA A 243 -13.27 -6.24 9.64
N SER A 244 -12.24 -6.11 10.48
CA SER A 244 -11.67 -4.81 10.83
C SER A 244 -10.93 -4.16 9.66
N VAL A 245 -10.10 -4.90 8.93
CA VAL A 245 -9.28 -4.32 7.84
C VAL A 245 -10.15 -3.90 6.66
N VAL A 246 -11.16 -4.70 6.28
CA VAL A 246 -12.08 -4.35 5.19
C VAL A 246 -12.80 -3.03 5.49
N ASN A 247 -13.31 -2.86 6.71
CA ASN A 247 -13.96 -1.61 7.10
C ASN A 247 -13.00 -0.42 7.04
N THR A 248 -11.76 -0.59 7.51
CA THR A 248 -10.74 0.46 7.45
C THR A 248 -10.42 0.87 6.01
N LEU A 249 -10.28 -0.10 5.10
CA LEU A 249 -10.02 0.21 3.68
C LEU A 249 -11.18 0.95 3.03
N VAL A 250 -12.41 0.46 3.22
CA VAL A 250 -13.59 1.09 2.64
C VAL A 250 -13.71 2.54 3.13
N LEU A 251 -13.52 2.78 4.43
CA LEU A 251 -13.56 4.13 5.00
C LEU A 251 -12.41 5.02 4.51
N ALA A 252 -11.21 4.47 4.32
CA ALA A 252 -10.07 5.21 3.80
C ALA A 252 -10.31 5.66 2.34
N TYR A 253 -10.78 4.76 1.48
CA TYR A 253 -11.12 5.08 0.08
C TYR A 253 -12.31 6.03 -0.01
N ALA A 254 -13.37 5.80 0.76
CA ALA A 254 -14.51 6.72 0.84
C ALA A 254 -14.08 8.11 1.33
N GLY A 255 -13.15 8.17 2.30
CA GLY A 255 -12.55 9.39 2.81
C GLY A 255 -11.77 10.16 1.73
N ALA A 256 -10.97 9.45 0.92
CA ALA A 256 -10.25 10.03 -0.21
C ALA A 256 -11.20 10.54 -1.31
N ALA A 257 -12.34 9.86 -1.51
CA ALA A 257 -13.36 10.22 -2.49
C ALA A 257 -14.36 11.30 -2.00
N LEU A 258 -14.21 11.85 -0.79
CA LEU A 258 -15.15 12.86 -0.25
C LEU A 258 -15.40 14.07 -1.18
N PRO A 259 -14.40 14.68 -1.82
CA PRO A 259 -14.63 15.82 -2.71
C PRO A 259 -15.54 15.45 -3.90
N LEU A 260 -15.35 14.25 -4.45
CA LEU A 260 -16.18 13.71 -5.52
C LEU A 260 -17.62 13.46 -5.05
N LEU A 261 -17.78 12.82 -3.89
CA LEU A 261 -19.11 12.57 -3.31
C LEU A 261 -19.85 13.88 -3.04
N LEU A 262 -19.14 14.91 -2.58
CA LEU A 262 -19.69 16.25 -2.40
C LEU A 262 -20.11 16.89 -3.73
N LEU A 263 -19.29 16.76 -4.78
CA LEU A 263 -19.62 17.27 -6.12
C LEU A 263 -20.94 16.67 -6.63
N PHE A 264 -21.13 15.36 -6.49
CA PHE A 264 -22.38 14.70 -6.87
C PHE A 264 -23.56 15.10 -6.00
N SER A 265 -23.33 15.32 -4.70
CA SER A 265 -24.35 15.85 -3.80
C SER A 265 -24.81 17.25 -4.20
N ILE A 266 -23.87 18.12 -4.61
CA ILE A 266 -24.16 19.47 -5.12
C ILE A 266 -24.90 19.39 -6.45
N ALA A 267 -24.48 18.50 -7.34
CA ALA A 267 -25.10 18.26 -8.64
C ALA A 267 -26.46 17.53 -8.54
N GLN A 268 -26.94 17.21 -7.33
CA GLN A 268 -28.19 16.48 -7.06
C GLN A 268 -28.31 15.19 -7.90
N SER A 269 -27.18 14.52 -8.15
CA SER A 269 -27.14 13.31 -8.97
C SER A 269 -27.74 12.13 -8.22
N SER A 270 -28.49 11.28 -8.93
CA SER A 270 -29.05 10.06 -8.31
C SER A 270 -27.93 9.08 -7.95
N VAL A 271 -28.08 8.34 -6.85
CA VAL A 271 -27.10 7.33 -6.42
C VAL A 271 -26.80 6.31 -7.52
N GLY A 272 -27.83 5.91 -8.29
CA GLY A 272 -27.66 4.99 -9.42
C GLY A 272 -26.81 5.58 -10.54
N THR A 273 -27.02 6.84 -10.90
CA THR A 273 -26.19 7.54 -11.91
C THR A 273 -24.74 7.67 -11.44
N VAL A 274 -24.55 8.04 -10.17
CA VAL A 274 -23.23 8.20 -9.56
C VAL A 274 -22.48 6.88 -9.54
N ALA A 275 -23.10 5.81 -9.06
CA ALA A 275 -22.48 4.48 -8.96
C ALA A 275 -22.11 3.87 -10.33
N ASN A 276 -22.83 4.25 -11.40
CA ASN A 276 -22.53 3.81 -12.77
C ASN A 276 -21.59 4.76 -13.53
N SER A 277 -21.17 5.87 -12.93
CA SER A 277 -20.14 6.73 -13.53
C SER A 277 -18.79 6.04 -13.48
N GLU A 278 -17.97 6.19 -14.52
CA GLU A 278 -16.66 5.53 -14.60
C GLU A 278 -15.77 5.87 -13.40
N LEU A 279 -15.77 7.15 -12.99
CA LEU A 279 -14.97 7.66 -11.88
C LEU A 279 -15.30 6.97 -10.54
N VAL A 280 -16.58 6.67 -10.29
CA VAL A 280 -17.00 5.92 -9.09
C VAL A 280 -16.85 4.41 -9.28
N ALA A 281 -17.14 3.89 -10.48
CA ALA A 281 -16.97 2.48 -10.80
C ALA A 281 -15.51 2.04 -10.64
N GLU A 282 -14.56 2.90 -11.01
CA GLU A 282 -13.13 2.71 -10.79
C GLU A 282 -12.80 2.52 -9.30
N GLU A 283 -13.28 3.40 -8.43
CA GLU A 283 -13.06 3.29 -6.97
C GLU A 283 -13.73 2.05 -6.38
N ILE A 284 -14.93 1.69 -6.87
CA ILE A 284 -15.63 0.48 -6.44
C ILE A 284 -14.82 -0.77 -6.83
N VAL A 285 -14.37 -0.85 -8.09
CA VAL A 285 -13.55 -1.97 -8.57
C VAL A 285 -12.25 -2.05 -7.79
N ARG A 286 -11.53 -0.93 -7.61
CA ARG A 286 -10.29 -0.87 -6.81
C ARG A 286 -10.52 -1.37 -5.39
N THR A 287 -11.57 -0.89 -4.72
CA THR A 287 -11.88 -1.24 -3.33
C THR A 287 -12.27 -2.71 -3.19
N LEU A 288 -13.15 -3.22 -4.07
CA LEU A 288 -13.65 -4.58 -4.00
C LEU A 288 -12.58 -5.59 -4.40
N VAL A 289 -11.84 -5.35 -5.49
CA VAL A 289 -10.75 -6.24 -5.94
C VAL A 289 -9.67 -6.33 -4.88
N GLY A 290 -9.23 -5.19 -4.33
CA GLY A 290 -8.25 -5.15 -3.23
C GLY A 290 -8.76 -5.90 -1.99
N SER A 291 -10.03 -5.69 -1.60
CA SER A 291 -10.64 -6.38 -0.45
C SER A 291 -10.79 -7.89 -0.67
N ILE A 292 -11.12 -8.35 -1.88
CA ILE A 292 -11.17 -9.79 -2.20
C ILE A 292 -9.78 -10.41 -2.09
N GLY A 293 -8.75 -9.74 -2.63
CA GLY A 293 -7.37 -10.18 -2.52
C GLY A 293 -6.90 -10.29 -1.06
N LEU A 294 -7.31 -9.33 -0.23
CA LEU A 294 -7.07 -9.32 1.20
C LEU A 294 -7.78 -10.47 1.93
N VAL A 295 -9.08 -10.65 1.69
CA VAL A 295 -9.87 -11.73 2.29
C VAL A 295 -9.28 -13.10 1.92
N ALA A 296 -8.83 -13.26 0.67
CA ALA A 296 -8.17 -14.48 0.20
C ALA A 296 -6.76 -14.68 0.77
N SER A 297 -6.04 -13.60 1.10
CA SER A 297 -4.68 -13.66 1.65
C SER A 297 -4.63 -14.41 2.98
N VAL A 298 -5.66 -14.27 3.80
CA VAL A 298 -5.73 -14.89 5.13
C VAL A 298 -5.75 -16.42 5.06
N PRO A 299 -6.71 -17.08 4.39
CA PRO A 299 -6.72 -18.53 4.30
C PRO A 299 -5.50 -19.08 3.56
N VAL A 300 -5.05 -18.43 2.50
CA VAL A 300 -3.85 -18.84 1.73
C VAL A 300 -2.61 -18.81 2.63
N THR A 301 -2.37 -17.70 3.32
CA THR A 301 -1.19 -17.56 4.19
C THR A 301 -1.28 -18.49 5.39
N THR A 302 -2.48 -18.65 5.97
CA THR A 302 -2.69 -19.54 7.12
C THR A 302 -2.40 -20.99 6.77
N VAL A 303 -2.84 -21.48 5.60
CA VAL A 303 -2.55 -22.86 5.19
C VAL A 303 -1.07 -23.05 4.90
N LEU A 304 -0.43 -22.10 4.21
CA LEU A 304 1.02 -22.15 3.95
C LEU A 304 1.82 -22.17 5.26
N ALA A 305 1.50 -21.27 6.19
CA ALA A 305 2.14 -21.19 7.49
C ALA A 305 1.96 -22.49 8.29
N ALA A 306 0.74 -23.02 8.33
CA ALA A 306 0.43 -24.24 9.07
C ALA A 306 1.17 -25.45 8.51
N LEU A 307 1.30 -25.57 7.18
CA LEU A 307 2.03 -26.64 6.53
C LEU A 307 3.54 -26.53 6.77
N VAL A 308 4.12 -25.35 6.59
CA VAL A 308 5.57 -25.12 6.75
C VAL A 308 6.00 -25.31 8.20
N VAL A 309 5.30 -24.69 9.16
CA VAL A 309 5.68 -24.81 10.58
C VAL A 309 5.47 -26.22 11.13
N SER A 310 4.49 -26.96 10.63
CA SER A 310 4.25 -28.36 11.04
C SER A 310 5.25 -29.35 10.44
N ALA A 311 5.96 -28.97 9.36
CA ALA A 311 6.96 -29.83 8.73
C ALA A 311 8.25 -29.95 9.58
N ASP A 312 8.53 -28.96 10.43
CA ASP A 312 9.70 -28.91 11.32
C ASP A 312 9.62 -29.85 12.54
N ARG A 313 8.69 -30.82 12.55
CA ARG A 313 8.49 -31.75 13.68
C ARG A 313 9.73 -32.59 14.00
N PRO A 314 10.31 -32.48 15.22
CA PRO A 314 11.41 -33.33 15.68
C PRO A 314 11.01 -34.78 16.06
N GLY A 315 9.85 -35.29 15.64
CA GLY A 315 9.16 -36.39 16.34
C GLY A 315 8.70 -37.59 15.51
N ALA A 316 9.38 -37.96 14.42
CA ALA A 316 9.03 -39.15 13.63
C ALA A 316 10.21 -40.11 13.33
N ARG A 317 11.35 -39.98 14.02
CA ARG A 317 12.52 -40.87 13.81
C ARG A 317 12.93 -41.76 14.99
N THR A 318 12.19 -41.80 16.11
CA THR A 318 12.64 -42.54 17.32
C THR A 318 11.61 -43.46 17.98
N SER A 319 10.60 -43.96 17.26
CA SER A 319 9.65 -44.95 17.82
C SER A 319 9.50 -46.26 17.04
N SER A 320 10.51 -46.65 16.24
CA SER A 320 10.51 -47.93 15.51
C SER A 320 11.70 -48.85 15.85
N SER A 321 12.28 -48.72 17.04
CA SER A 321 13.24 -49.70 17.55
C SER A 321 12.93 -50.01 19.01
N THR A 322 12.81 -51.31 19.32
CA THR A 322 12.64 -51.91 20.66
C THR A 322 11.21 -52.09 21.18
N ALA A 323 10.36 -52.78 20.42
CA ALA A 323 9.45 -53.74 21.04
C ALA A 323 10.19 -55.08 21.15
N ALA A 324 11.03 -55.22 22.16
CA ALA A 324 11.62 -56.51 22.51
C ALA A 324 10.51 -57.41 23.06
N ALA A 325 10.35 -58.58 22.44
CA ALA A 325 9.36 -59.60 22.78
C ALA A 325 9.48 -60.06 24.25
N PRO A 326 8.37 -60.40 24.93
CA PRO A 326 8.45 -61.03 26.24
C PRO A 326 8.99 -62.46 26.11
N ALA A 327 10.15 -62.73 26.70
CA ALA A 327 10.72 -64.06 26.78
C ALA A 327 9.83 -64.99 27.61
N ARG A 328 9.41 -66.10 27.00
CA ARG A 328 8.74 -67.24 27.66
C ARG A 328 9.72 -67.86 28.66
N THR A 329 9.50 -67.70 29.96
CA THR A 329 10.14 -68.56 30.97
C THR A 329 9.23 -69.75 31.27
N GLY A 330 9.71 -70.94 30.88
CA GLY A 330 9.02 -72.21 31.01
C GLY A 330 8.94 -72.74 32.44
N ARG A 331 8.00 -73.67 32.59
CA ARG A 331 7.76 -74.58 33.72
C ARG A 331 9.05 -75.21 34.28
N GLY A 332 9.20 -75.15 35.59
CA GLY A 332 9.98 -76.10 36.40
C GLY A 332 9.18 -76.47 37.64
N ARG A 333 8.86 -77.76 37.80
CA ARG A 333 7.91 -78.33 38.76
C ARG A 333 8.69 -79.13 39.81
N ARG A 334 8.32 -78.98 41.10
CA ARG A 334 8.55 -79.89 42.28
C ARG A 334 10.02 -80.00 42.77
N ARG A 335 10.33 -80.20 44.07
CA ARG A 335 9.59 -80.75 45.23
C ARG A 335 10.37 -80.47 46.54
N LYS A 336 9.69 -80.23 47.67
CA LYS A 336 9.83 -80.95 48.96
C LYS A 336 8.88 -80.38 50.03
N ALA A 337 7.77 -81.05 50.23
CA ALA A 337 7.38 -81.74 51.46
C ALA A 337 6.63 -83.01 51.02
#